data_AF-A0A931GYN3-F1
#
_entry.id   AF-A0A931GYN3-F1
#
_cell.length_a   1.000
_cell.length_b   1.000
_cell.length_c   1.000
_cell.angle_alpha   90.00
_cell.angle_beta   90.00
_cell.angle_gamma   90.00
#
_symmetry.space_group_name_H-M   'P 1'
#
loop_
_entity.id
_entity.type
_entity.pdbx_description
1 polymer ?
#
loop_
_entity_poly.entity_id
_entity_poly.type
_entity_poly.pdbx_seq_one_letter_code
_entity_poly.pdbx_strand_id
1 'polypeptide(L)'
;MIAVLFFAVYNSTVSGGLKYYDSRTSSLSALLLISYCIYYYCMQIIQPKDYFIYQEPSFWIITGIFIYCGGNFFLFTNYRDLCLQAEYMVKEGNKTTSDMLWSFAESIWIVADLLILLTNILFAKAILCTRNK
;
A
#
# COMPACT_ATOMS: atom_id res chain seq x y z
N MET A 1 -11.91 1.77 -10.16
CA MET A 1 -10.65 0.99 -10.22
C MET A 1 -9.86 1.28 -11.49
N ILE A 2 -10.42 1.09 -12.69
CA ILE A 2 -9.75 1.37 -13.98
C ILE A 2 -9.30 2.84 -14.10
N ALA A 3 -10.14 3.80 -13.71
CA ALA A 3 -9.78 5.22 -13.73
C ALA A 3 -8.61 5.57 -12.78
N VAL A 4 -8.48 4.87 -11.65
CA VAL A 4 -7.37 5.08 -10.68
C VAL A 4 -6.08 4.52 -11.25
N LEU A 5 -6.14 3.36 -11.93
CA LEU A 5 -4.99 2.79 -12.64
C LEU A 5 -4.54 3.70 -13.79
N PHE A 6 -5.47 4.23 -14.59
CA PHE A 6 -5.14 5.18 -15.65
C PHE A 6 -4.53 6.47 -15.10
N PHE A 7 -5.06 7.00 -13.99
CA PHE A 7 -4.51 8.18 -13.34
C PHE A 7 -3.10 7.93 -12.79
N ALA A 8 -2.85 6.77 -12.16
CA ALA A 8 -1.52 6.40 -11.66
C ALA A 8 -0.51 6.20 -12.80
N VAL A 9 -0.91 5.55 -13.89
CA VAL A 9 -0.06 5.34 -15.08
C VAL A 9 0.25 6.67 -15.76
N TYR A 10 -0.75 7.54 -15.93
CA TYR A 10 -0.57 8.87 -16.50
C TYR A 10 0.38 9.72 -15.65
N ASN A 11 0.20 9.71 -14.33
CA ASN A 11 1.04 10.50 -13.44
C ASN A 11 2.49 9.95 -13.41
N SER A 12 2.69 8.63 -13.45
CA SER A 12 4.04 8.01 -13.54
C SER A 12 4.80 8.33 -14.83
N THR A 13 4.10 8.62 -15.93
CA THR A 13 4.70 8.92 -17.23
C THR A 13 4.93 10.40 -17.47
N VAL A 14 4.15 11.28 -16.82
CA VAL A 14 4.19 12.74 -17.03
C VAL A 14 4.95 13.49 -15.92
N SER A 15 4.97 12.99 -14.68
CA SER A 15 5.49 13.72 -13.49
C SER A 15 7.00 13.60 -13.25
N GLY A 16 7.66 12.57 -13.78
CA GLY A 16 9.10 12.40 -13.63
C GLY A 16 9.51 10.97 -13.93
N GLY A 17 10.40 10.78 -14.90
CA GLY A 17 10.75 9.46 -15.42
C GLY A 17 11.20 8.44 -14.36
N LEU A 18 11.24 7.15 -14.78
CA LEU A 18 11.53 5.90 -14.05
C LEU A 18 12.74 5.87 -13.08
N LYS A 19 13.49 6.95 -12.91
CA LYS A 19 14.74 6.98 -12.12
C LYS A 19 14.51 7.08 -10.60
N TYR A 20 13.37 7.60 -10.14
CA TYR A 20 13.09 7.77 -8.71
C TYR A 20 11.67 7.31 -8.40
N TYR A 21 11.51 6.59 -7.28
CA TYR A 21 10.20 6.20 -6.77
C TYR A 21 9.37 7.45 -6.44
N ASP A 22 8.25 7.65 -7.15
CA ASP A 22 7.37 8.80 -6.93
C ASP A 22 6.40 8.54 -5.76
N SER A 23 6.92 8.80 -4.55
CA SER A 23 6.17 8.72 -3.28
C SER A 23 4.82 9.43 -3.30
N ARG A 24 4.67 10.55 -4.03
CA ARG A 24 3.43 11.34 -4.03
C ARG A 24 2.32 10.68 -4.84
N THR A 25 2.67 10.11 -5.98
CA THR A 25 1.72 9.39 -6.82
C THR A 25 1.29 8.07 -6.16
N SER A 26 2.23 7.37 -5.53
CA SER A 26 1.95 6.13 -4.77
C SER A 26 1.09 6.40 -3.54
N SER A 27 1.34 7.48 -2.79
CA SER A 27 0.51 7.82 -1.62
C SER A 27 -0.91 8.21 -2.02
N LEU A 28 -1.08 8.97 -3.10
CA LEU A 28 -2.41 9.35 -3.61
C LEU A 28 -3.19 8.13 -4.12
N SER A 29 -2.54 7.21 -4.83
CA SER A 29 -3.20 5.97 -5.28
C SER A 29 -3.59 5.07 -4.11
N ALA A 30 -2.74 4.94 -3.10
CA ALA A 30 -3.05 4.23 -1.86
C ALA A 30 -4.24 4.87 -1.13
N LEU A 31 -4.30 6.20 -1.04
CA LEU A 31 -5.42 6.92 -0.42
C LEU A 31 -6.75 6.61 -1.13
N LEU A 32 -6.78 6.68 -2.46
CA LEU A 32 -7.98 6.35 -3.24
C LEU A 32 -8.42 4.89 -3.05
N LEU A 33 -7.46 3.96 -2.99
CA LEU A 33 -7.76 2.54 -2.73
C LEU A 33 -8.30 2.33 -1.31
N ILE A 34 -7.73 2.98 -0.31
CA ILE A 34 -8.22 2.95 1.08
C ILE A 34 -9.65 3.50 1.13
N SER A 35 -9.93 4.65 0.51
CA SER A 35 -11.27 5.23 0.45
C SER A 35 -12.27 4.29 -0.22
N TYR A 36 -11.88 3.61 -1.29
CA TYR A 36 -12.71 2.61 -1.95
C TYR A 36 -13.01 1.41 -1.05
N CYS A 37 -12.01 0.89 -0.33
CA CYS A 37 -12.22 -0.21 0.62
C CYS A 37 -13.20 0.18 1.73
N ILE A 38 -13.05 1.40 2.29
CA ILE A 38 -13.98 1.93 3.29
C ILE A 38 -15.40 2.04 2.72
N TYR A 39 -15.54 2.57 1.50
CA TYR A 39 -16.82 2.65 0.81
C TYR A 39 -17.47 1.26 0.65
N TYR A 40 -16.69 0.24 0.27
CA TYR A 40 -17.17 -1.13 0.17
C TYR A 40 -17.68 -1.66 1.52
N TYR A 41 -16.91 -1.48 2.61
CA TYR A 41 -17.34 -1.91 3.94
C TYR A 41 -18.60 -1.17 4.40
N CYS A 42 -18.71 0.12 4.11
CA CYS A 42 -19.89 0.92 4.43
C CYS A 42 -21.13 0.38 3.70
N MET A 43 -21.00 0.05 2.41
CA MET A 43 -22.10 -0.55 1.64
C MET A 43 -22.53 -1.92 2.19
N GLN A 44 -21.57 -2.76 2.59
CA GLN A 44 -21.88 -4.06 3.20
C GLN A 44 -22.59 -3.94 4.56
N ILE A 45 -22.37 -2.85 5.30
CA ILE A 45 -23.09 -2.56 6.56
C ILE A 45 -24.51 -2.06 6.29
N ILE A 46 -24.70 -1.17 5.30
CA ILE A 46 -26.01 -0.56 5.01
C ILE A 46 -26.94 -1.56 4.29
N GLN A 47 -26.42 -2.35 3.36
CA GLN A 47 -27.17 -3.33 2.58
C GLN A 47 -26.44 -4.67 2.54
N PRO A 48 -26.54 -5.49 3.60
CA PRO A 48 -25.88 -6.79 3.64
C PRO A 48 -26.48 -7.72 2.57
N LYS A 49 -25.64 -8.15 1.61
CA LYS A 49 -26.06 -9.10 0.56
C LYS A 49 -26.10 -10.55 1.05
N ASP A 50 -25.19 -10.91 1.95
CA ASP A 50 -25.02 -12.26 2.49
C ASP A 50 -25.10 -12.24 4.03
N TYR A 51 -25.64 -13.30 4.64
CA TYR A 51 -25.65 -13.46 6.11
C TYR A 51 -24.23 -13.56 6.70
N PHE A 52 -23.25 -14.03 5.91
CA PHE A 52 -21.85 -14.18 6.30
C PHE A 52 -20.91 -13.56 5.26
N ILE A 53 -20.49 -12.33 5.50
CA ILE A 53 -19.60 -11.56 4.61
C ILE A 53 -18.26 -12.27 4.36
N TYR A 54 -17.77 -13.04 5.34
CA TYR A 54 -16.53 -13.82 5.23
C TYR A 54 -16.57 -14.98 4.23
N GLN A 55 -17.75 -15.38 3.76
CA GLN A 55 -17.88 -16.41 2.72
C GLN A 55 -17.70 -15.82 1.32
N GLU A 56 -17.79 -14.50 1.17
CA GLU A 56 -17.65 -13.84 -0.10
C GLU A 56 -16.16 -13.65 -0.45
N PRO A 57 -15.69 -14.08 -1.63
CA PRO A 57 -14.30 -13.90 -2.02
C PRO A 57 -13.91 -12.41 -2.16
N SER A 58 -14.85 -11.55 -2.54
CA SER A 58 -14.70 -10.10 -2.63
C SER A 58 -14.25 -9.48 -1.30
N PHE A 59 -14.79 -9.95 -0.18
CA PHE A 59 -14.41 -9.47 1.16
C PHE A 59 -12.91 -9.69 1.45
N TRP A 60 -12.39 -10.89 1.16
CA TRP A 60 -10.99 -11.21 1.42
C TRP A 60 -10.03 -10.43 0.51
N ILE A 61 -10.41 -10.22 -0.75
CA ILE A 61 -9.63 -9.40 -1.69
C ILE A 61 -9.58 -7.94 -1.21
N ILE A 62 -10.72 -7.35 -0.87
CA ILE A 62 -10.78 -5.95 -0.45
C ILE A 62 -10.05 -5.75 0.87
N THR A 63 -10.14 -6.71 1.80
CA THR A 63 -9.39 -6.69 3.06
C THR A 63 -7.88 -6.81 2.84
N GLY A 64 -7.43 -7.65 1.91
CA GLY A 64 -6.02 -7.74 1.55
C GLY A 64 -5.46 -6.45 0.96
N ILE A 65 -6.23 -5.79 0.09
CA ILE A 65 -5.87 -4.49 -0.49
C ILE A 65 -5.85 -3.40 0.59
N PHE A 66 -6.84 -3.38 1.48
CA PHE A 66 -6.92 -2.41 2.57
C PHE A 66 -5.73 -2.52 3.53
N ILE A 67 -5.36 -3.73 3.94
CA ILE A 67 -4.21 -3.95 4.83
C ILE A 67 -2.90 -3.58 4.13
N TYR A 68 -2.74 -3.94 2.86
CA TYR A 68 -1.54 -3.57 2.10
C TYR A 68 -1.39 -2.06 1.96
N CYS A 69 -2.42 -1.39 1.43
CA CYS A 69 -2.39 0.05 1.18
C CYS A 69 -2.35 0.85 2.49
N GLY A 70 -3.14 0.45 3.50
CA GLY A 70 -3.17 1.10 4.80
C GLY A 70 -1.86 0.93 5.57
N GLY A 71 -1.32 -0.28 5.62
CA GLY A 71 -0.06 -0.58 6.31
C GLY A 71 1.15 0.08 5.66
N ASN A 72 1.17 0.21 4.33
CA ASN A 72 2.25 0.87 3.60
C ASN A 72 2.04 2.38 3.37
N PHE A 73 0.92 2.96 3.83
CA PHE A 73 0.59 4.37 3.55
C PHE A 73 1.67 5.34 4.07
N PHE A 74 2.20 5.05 5.27
CA PHE A 74 3.26 5.86 5.87
C PHE A 74 4.58 5.75 5.10
N LEU A 75 4.90 4.54 4.61
CA LEU A 75 6.05 4.28 3.75
C LEU A 75 5.91 5.07 2.45
N PHE A 76 4.79 4.95 1.75
CA PHE A 76 4.57 5.63 0.48
C PHE A 76 4.70 7.15 0.61
N THR A 77 4.23 7.71 1.71
CA THR A 77 4.25 9.16 1.93
C THR A 77 5.63 9.70 2.29
N ASN A 78 6.37 9.03 3.18
CA ASN A 78 7.57 9.61 3.80
C ASN A 78 8.90 9.02 3.28
N TYR A 79 8.88 7.87 2.61
CA TYR A 79 10.11 7.14 2.26
C TYR A 79 11.12 7.97 1.47
N ARG A 80 10.67 8.74 0.48
CA ARG A 80 11.54 9.64 -0.30
C ARG A 80 12.20 10.70 0.57
N ASP A 81 11.46 11.32 1.47
CA ASP A 81 12.01 12.39 2.33
C ASP A 81 13.04 11.80 3.31
N LEU A 82 12.79 10.58 3.82
CA LEU A 82 13.76 9.86 4.63
C LEU A 82 15.05 9.54 3.87
N CYS A 83 14.95 9.02 2.64
CA CYS A 83 16.13 8.72 1.82
C CYS A 83 16.95 9.98 1.51
N LEU A 84 16.29 11.09 1.18
CA LEU A 84 16.96 12.37 0.92
C LEU A 84 17.67 12.91 2.17
N GLN A 85 17.04 12.81 3.34
CA GLN A 85 17.66 13.18 4.61
C GLN A 85 18.86 12.29 4.93
N ALA A 86 18.74 10.98 4.71
CA ALA A 86 19.84 10.04 4.93
C ALA A 86 21.05 10.38 4.05
N GLU A 87 20.84 10.67 2.76
CA GLU A 87 21.90 11.04 1.81
C GLU A 87 22.54 12.39 2.15
N TYR A 88 21.74 13.37 2.57
CA TYR A 88 22.24 14.67 3.01
C TYR A 88 23.17 14.52 4.22
N MET A 89 22.79 13.71 5.20
CA MET A 89 23.61 13.45 6.40
C MET A 89 24.94 12.74 6.08
N VAL A 90 24.97 11.87 5.06
CA VAL A 90 26.24 11.30 4.55
C VAL A 90 27.17 12.39 4.05
N LYS A 91 26.64 13.35 3.26
CA LYS A 91 27.43 14.45 2.68
C LYS A 91 27.94 15.43 3.74
N GLU A 92 27.17 15.64 4.80
CA GLU A 92 27.56 16.47 5.95
C GLU A 92 28.60 15.78 6.87
N GLY A 93 28.89 14.50 6.64
CA GLY A 93 29.86 13.73 7.43
C GLY A 93 29.31 13.20 8.75
N ASN A 94 28.01 13.37 9.02
CA ASN A 94 27.35 12.85 10.21
C ASN A 94 26.92 11.38 10.00
N LYS A 95 27.89 10.47 10.11
CA LYS A 95 27.69 9.03 9.90
C LYS A 95 26.66 8.42 10.84
N THR A 96 26.70 8.76 12.13
CA THR A 96 25.79 8.16 13.14
C THR A 96 24.32 8.40 12.82
N THR A 97 23.96 9.61 12.41
CA THR A 97 22.57 9.93 12.05
C THR A 97 22.18 9.29 10.72
N SER A 98 23.09 9.22 9.74
CA SER A 98 22.82 8.53 8.48
C SER A 98 22.56 7.03 8.68
N ASP A 99 23.39 6.36 9.48
CA ASP A 99 23.25 4.93 9.78
C ASP A 99 21.91 4.63 10.46
N MET A 100 21.47 5.50 11.39
CA MET A 100 20.17 5.38 12.05
C MET A 100 19.00 5.50 11.04
N LEU A 101 19.10 6.43 10.08
CA LEU A 101 18.06 6.62 9.06
C LEU A 101 18.00 5.43 8.09
N TRP A 102 19.14 4.88 7.67
CA TRP A 102 19.19 3.67 6.85
C TRP A 102 18.61 2.46 7.57
N SER A 103 18.95 2.26 8.85
CA SER A 103 18.38 1.16 9.66
C SER A 103 16.85 1.27 9.82
N PHE A 104 16.34 2.50 9.94
CA PHE A 104 14.90 2.72 9.98
C PHE A 104 14.23 2.43 8.63
N ALA A 105 14.85 2.80 7.52
CA ALA A 105 14.37 2.47 6.17
C ALA A 105 14.34 0.96 5.92
N GLU A 106 15.34 0.21 6.39
CA GLU A 106 15.36 -1.26 6.34
C GLU A 106 14.23 -1.87 7.18
N SER A 107 14.00 -1.34 8.39
CA SER A 107 12.90 -1.79 9.26
C SER A 107 11.54 -1.61 8.58
N ILE A 108 11.35 -0.48 7.90
CA ILE A 108 10.14 -0.21 7.12
C ILE A 108 9.98 -1.22 5.96
N TRP A 109 11.06 -1.57 5.28
CA TRP A 109 11.05 -2.58 4.20
C TRP A 109 10.64 -3.97 4.70
N ILE A 110 11.14 -4.38 5.87
CA ILE A 110 10.75 -5.66 6.50
C ILE A 110 9.24 -5.68 6.79
N VAL A 111 8.69 -4.59 7.30
CA VAL A 111 7.25 -4.46 7.54
C VAL A 111 6.46 -4.54 6.23
N ALA A 112 6.95 -3.90 5.17
CA ALA A 112 6.32 -3.96 3.86
C ALA A 112 6.25 -5.40 3.31
N ASP A 113 7.34 -6.16 3.43
CA ASP A 113 7.39 -7.57 3.01
C ASP A 113 6.42 -8.45 3.80
N LEU A 114 6.32 -8.22 5.12
CA LEU A 114 5.34 -8.92 5.96
C LEU A 114 3.90 -8.61 5.54
N LEU A 115 3.61 -7.35 5.21
CA LEU A 115 2.29 -6.95 4.71
C LEU A 115 1.98 -7.62 3.37
N ILE A 116 2.95 -7.73 2.45
CA ILE A 116 2.78 -8.45 1.18
C ILE A 116 2.43 -9.92 1.43
N LEU A 117 3.14 -10.58 2.34
CA LEU A 117 2.86 -11.96 2.70
C LEU A 117 1.43 -12.12 3.25
N LEU A 118 1.01 -11.22 4.14
CA LEU A 118 -0.33 -11.23 4.73
C LEU A 118 -1.41 -11.02 3.65
N THR A 119 -1.21 -10.09 2.73
CA THR A 119 -2.10 -9.86 1.60
C THR A 119 -2.22 -11.09 0.70
N ASN A 120 -1.11 -11.77 0.41
CA ASN A 120 -1.12 -13.00 -0.37
C ASN A 120 -1.90 -14.13 0.32
N ILE A 121 -1.80 -14.25 1.65
CA ILE A 121 -2.60 -15.22 2.43
C ILE A 121 -4.10 -14.92 2.30
N LEU A 122 -4.50 -13.65 2.34
CA LEU A 122 -5.89 -13.23 2.18
C LEU A 122 -6.40 -13.47 0.76
N PHE A 123 -5.57 -13.24 -0.27
CA PHE A 123 -5.92 -13.57 -1.65
C PHE A 123 -6.05 -15.08 -1.86
N ALA A 124 -5.19 -15.90 -1.26
CA ALA A 124 -5.33 -17.35 -1.29
C ALA A 124 -6.66 -17.81 -0.65
N LYS A 125 -7.04 -17.20 0.48
CA LYS A 125 -8.37 -17.40 1.11
C LYS A 125 -9.50 -17.04 0.16
N ALA A 126 -9.42 -15.91 -0.55
CA ALA A 126 -10.42 -15.51 -1.53
C ALA A 126 -10.60 -16.54 -2.65
N ILE A 127 -9.50 -17.09 -3.17
CA ILE A 127 -9.54 -18.11 -4.22
C ILE A 127 -10.23 -19.39 -3.71
N LEU A 128 -9.94 -19.80 -2.48
CA LEU A 128 -10.60 -20.95 -1.85
C LEU A 128 -12.11 -20.75 -1.67
N CYS A 129 -12.54 -19.55 -1.24
CA CYS A 129 -13.96 -19.20 -1.16
C CYS A 129 -14.65 -19.24 -2.53
N THR A 130 -13.96 -18.82 -3.59
CA THR A 130 -14.49 -18.88 -4.96
C THR A 130 -14.66 -20.33 -5.44
N ARG A 131 -13.74 -21.23 -5.08
CA ARG A 131 -13.78 -22.64 -5.49
C ARG A 131 -14.83 -23.47 -4.76
N ASN A 132 -15.23 -23.05 -3.56
CA ASN A 132 -16.18 -23.76 -2.70
C ASN A 132 -17.63 -23.25 -2.84
N LYS A 133 -17.90 -22.28 -3.72
CA LYS A 133 -19.25 -21.86 -4.13
C LYS A 133 -19.66 -22.64 -5.39
#